data_AF-A0A2N6NV71-F1
#
_entry.id   AF-A0A2N6NV71-F1
#
_cell.length_a   1.000
_cell.length_b   1.000
_cell.length_c   1.000
_cell.angle_alpha   90.00
_cell.angle_beta   90.00
_cell.angle_gamma   90.00
#
_symmetry.space_group_name_H-M   'P 1'
#
loop_
_entity.id
_entity.type
_entity.pdbx_description
1 polymer ?
#
loop_
_entity_poly.entity_id
_entity_poly.type
_entity_poly.pdbx_seq_one_letter_code
_entity_poly.pdbx_strand_id
1 'polypeptide(L)'
;MAAETATASAPASAPAGSRPQKPDENVFKAELEKAEKAHKAAMDRLNAVRAKIDLATPNKNKDQPNPTQKRRQELIAQANEIRQKQAGGKNARTSKLDQIKRLDEQVRSRISEQKSAKAKVPYKSVEDVDRQIAHLDSQVNSGTMKLVDERKALTDISSLRKIRKTFGQFDDSQKQIDELRAKIKEIKDSMEDPEQKAMSEQYNKIQAELDQIKAEQDTAYKSLSSLRDERTKLHAEQQETFMAIRKLRDDYFSQRKAAAVHAREAREKARERREAENQRYHLERKKAEAERLLSEASDPAFLEEIRRANNLLVFLDPSQKTAEKTPLLAASGLTAQAQRTVDASGLKGTALKKKEDREEEYLPAAKKGKKGKKSGASTAVKGYNCPPSVVEDCAFMGIDPPMSAEDVPGVIEKVQAKLNSWKSDQAAQTQKNIDAAKKRIEELDKTDEEGTNGDKADKTDKVAEDLSKATISEKEEA
;
A
#
# COMPACT_ATOMS: atom_id res chain seq x y z
N MET A 1 -24.07 32.76 -25.41
CA MET A 1 -22.84 32.07 -25.85
C MET A 1 -22.72 30.80 -25.04
N ALA A 2 -22.81 29.65 -25.71
CA ALA A 2 -22.66 28.33 -25.13
C ALA A 2 -21.17 28.03 -24.93
N ALA A 3 -20.80 27.45 -23.80
CA ALA A 3 -19.46 26.95 -23.53
C ALA A 3 -19.57 25.60 -22.80
N GLU A 4 -19.64 24.56 -23.64
CA GLU A 4 -18.89 23.30 -23.54
C GLU A 4 -18.64 22.71 -22.15
N THR A 5 -19.60 21.89 -21.71
CA THR A 5 -19.37 20.89 -20.67
C THR A 5 -18.57 19.72 -21.24
N ALA A 6 -17.34 19.55 -20.76
CA ALA A 6 -16.49 18.42 -21.07
C ALA A 6 -17.14 17.09 -20.64
N THR A 7 -17.43 16.26 -21.64
CA THR A 7 -17.96 14.90 -21.48
C THR A 7 -16.92 14.00 -20.81
N ALA A 8 -17.29 13.46 -19.65
CA ALA A 8 -16.57 12.37 -18.99
C ALA A 8 -16.62 11.10 -19.87
N SER A 9 -15.46 10.66 -20.33
CA SER A 9 -15.25 9.37 -20.99
C SER A 9 -15.51 8.23 -20.00
N ALA A 10 -16.68 7.60 -20.13
CA ALA A 10 -16.98 6.33 -19.48
C ALA A 10 -15.99 5.23 -19.93
N PRO A 11 -15.55 4.32 -19.04
CA PRO A 11 -14.65 3.25 -19.44
C PRO A 11 -15.39 2.30 -20.39
N ALA A 12 -14.87 2.16 -21.60
CA ALA A 12 -15.36 1.20 -22.58
C ALA A 12 -15.28 -0.21 -21.99
N SER A 13 -16.44 -0.83 -21.78
CA SER A 13 -16.56 -2.25 -21.48
C SER A 13 -15.94 -3.04 -22.64
N ALA A 14 -14.82 -3.72 -22.37
CA ALA A 14 -14.15 -4.58 -23.33
C ALA A 14 -15.10 -5.70 -23.81
N PRO A 15 -15.02 -6.09 -25.10
CA PRO A 15 -15.87 -7.12 -25.68
C PRO A 15 -15.58 -8.48 -25.02
N ALA A 16 -16.65 -9.22 -24.71
CA ALA A 16 -16.59 -10.57 -24.17
C ALA A 16 -15.83 -11.50 -25.14
N GLY A 17 -14.53 -11.72 -24.87
CA GLY A 17 -13.67 -12.58 -25.69
C GLY A 17 -12.17 -12.28 -25.62
N SER A 18 -11.75 -11.12 -25.11
CA SER A 18 -10.33 -10.82 -24.95
C SER A 18 -9.77 -11.47 -23.68
N ARG A 19 -8.74 -12.31 -23.82
CA ARG A 19 -7.97 -12.84 -22.67
C ARG A 19 -7.54 -11.66 -21.80
N PRO A 20 -7.79 -11.67 -20.47
CA PRO A 20 -7.32 -10.61 -19.58
C PRO A 20 -5.79 -10.50 -19.70
N GLN A 21 -5.32 -9.35 -20.20
CA GLN A 21 -3.90 -9.08 -20.33
C GLN A 21 -3.29 -8.91 -18.95
N LYS A 22 -2.07 -9.43 -18.76
CA LYS A 22 -1.33 -9.20 -17.51
C LYS A 22 -0.92 -7.72 -17.49
N PRO A 23 -1.24 -6.98 -16.41
CA PRO A 23 -0.83 -5.58 -16.30
C PRO A 23 0.70 -5.45 -16.25
N ASP A 24 1.25 -4.42 -16.89
CA ASP A 24 2.68 -4.15 -16.91
C ASP A 24 3.16 -3.59 -15.56
N GLU A 25 3.96 -4.38 -14.85
CA GLU A 25 4.48 -4.04 -13.51
C GLU A 25 5.31 -2.75 -13.49
N ASN A 26 6.08 -2.50 -14.53
CA ASN A 26 6.98 -1.34 -14.59
C ASN A 26 6.21 -0.02 -14.79
N VAL A 27 5.14 -0.06 -15.59
CA VAL A 27 4.27 1.10 -15.81
C VAL A 27 3.51 1.44 -14.53
N PHE A 28 2.94 0.42 -13.87
CA PHE A 28 2.26 0.59 -12.58
C PHE A 28 3.18 1.18 -11.51
N LYS A 29 4.41 0.66 -11.37
CA LYS A 29 5.40 1.20 -10.40
C LYS A 29 5.74 2.65 -10.70
N ALA A 30 5.97 3.01 -11.97
CA ALA A 30 6.30 4.37 -12.36
C ALA A 30 5.13 5.36 -12.11
N GLU A 31 3.89 4.94 -12.38
CA GLU A 31 2.68 5.74 -12.12
C GLU A 31 2.40 5.88 -10.63
N LEU A 32 2.59 4.82 -9.85
CA LEU A 32 2.45 4.82 -8.41
C LEU A 32 3.48 5.76 -7.75
N GLU A 33 4.75 5.72 -8.16
CA GLU A 33 5.76 6.64 -7.63
C GLU A 33 5.44 8.11 -7.94
N LYS A 34 4.96 8.41 -9.16
CA LYS A 34 4.53 9.77 -9.53
C LYS A 34 3.35 10.23 -8.67
N ALA A 35 2.35 9.38 -8.49
CA ALA A 35 1.18 9.67 -7.69
C ALA A 35 1.52 9.83 -6.20
N GLU A 36 2.41 8.99 -5.66
CA GLU A 36 2.88 9.09 -4.27
C GLU A 36 3.71 10.36 -4.02
N LYS A 37 4.57 10.76 -4.97
CA LYS A 37 5.29 12.05 -4.89
C LYS A 37 4.32 13.23 -4.89
N ALA A 38 3.28 13.20 -5.73
CA ALA A 38 2.25 14.23 -5.75
C ALA A 38 1.46 14.28 -4.43
N HIS A 39 1.06 13.13 -3.88
CA HIS A 39 0.37 13.06 -2.59
C HIS A 39 1.25 13.54 -1.42
N LYS A 40 2.54 13.19 -1.40
CA LYS A 40 3.49 13.71 -0.40
C LYS A 40 3.61 15.23 -0.49
N ALA A 41 3.78 15.79 -1.68
CA ALA A 41 3.84 17.24 -1.88
C ALA A 41 2.53 17.95 -1.44
N ALA A 42 1.36 17.35 -1.70
CA ALA A 42 0.08 17.86 -1.21
C ALA A 42 0.00 17.82 0.33
N MET A 43 0.47 16.73 0.96
CA MET A 43 0.55 16.60 2.41
C MET A 43 1.47 17.63 3.06
N ASP A 44 2.66 17.85 2.48
CA ASP A 44 3.63 18.82 3.02
C ASP A 44 3.07 20.24 2.96
N ARG A 45 2.40 20.61 1.85
CA ARG A 45 1.70 21.89 1.72
C ARG A 45 0.57 22.02 2.74
N LEU A 46 -0.21 20.96 2.94
CA LEU A 46 -1.31 20.93 3.89
C LEU A 46 -0.82 21.08 5.34
N ASN A 47 0.25 20.39 5.71
CA ASN A 47 0.88 20.50 7.02
C ASN A 47 1.46 21.89 7.26
N ALA A 48 2.07 22.51 6.25
CA ALA A 48 2.56 23.90 6.34
C ALA A 48 1.41 24.90 6.56
N VAL A 49 0.27 24.73 5.86
CA VAL A 49 -0.91 25.58 6.07
C VAL A 49 -1.56 25.33 7.43
N ARG A 50 -1.64 24.07 7.89
CA ARG A 50 -2.10 23.73 9.25
C ARG A 50 -1.24 24.41 10.32
N ALA A 51 0.08 24.34 10.22
CA ALA A 51 0.98 25.01 11.16
C ALA A 51 0.77 26.54 11.21
N LYS A 52 0.54 27.18 10.05
CA LYS A 52 0.20 28.61 9.98
C LYS A 52 -1.15 28.92 10.65
N ILE A 53 -2.15 28.06 10.46
CA ILE A 53 -3.45 28.18 11.11
C ILE A 53 -3.30 28.02 12.62
N ASP A 54 -2.53 27.04 13.10
CA ASP A 54 -2.35 26.78 14.53
C ASP A 54 -1.61 27.93 15.24
N LEU A 55 -0.69 28.61 14.55
CA LEU A 55 -0.06 29.84 15.04
C LEU A 55 -1.04 31.02 15.10
N ALA A 56 -1.89 31.17 14.08
CA ALA A 56 -2.84 32.27 13.96
C ALA A 56 -4.06 32.11 14.88
N THR A 57 -4.43 30.87 15.22
CA THR A 57 -5.62 30.60 16.00
C THR A 57 -5.28 30.55 17.48
N PRO A 58 -5.92 31.38 18.33
CA PRO A 58 -5.80 31.25 19.77
C PRO A 58 -6.27 29.84 20.19
N ASN A 59 -5.40 29.05 20.82
CA ASN A 59 -5.78 27.71 21.27
C ASN A 59 -6.97 27.84 22.25
N LYS A 60 -8.09 27.18 21.93
CA LYS A 60 -9.31 27.24 22.76
C LYS A 60 -9.13 26.50 24.09
N ASN A 61 -8.16 25.60 24.16
CA ASN A 61 -7.85 24.86 25.38
C ASN A 61 -7.03 25.74 26.32
N LYS A 62 -7.66 26.15 27.42
CA LYS A 62 -7.10 26.99 28.48
C LYS A 62 -5.85 26.37 29.13
N ASP A 63 -5.73 25.04 29.07
CA ASP A 63 -4.68 24.26 29.75
C ASP A 63 -3.37 24.14 28.96
N GLN A 64 -3.38 24.41 27.64
CA GLN A 64 -2.17 24.45 26.82
C GLN A 64 -2.11 25.72 25.93
N PRO A 65 -1.86 26.89 26.55
CA PRO A 65 -1.67 28.11 25.79
C PRO A 65 -0.39 28.04 24.97
N ASN A 66 -0.49 28.47 23.70
CA ASN A 66 0.64 28.64 22.80
C ASN A 66 1.69 29.56 23.48
N PRO A 67 3.02 29.34 23.33
CA PRO A 67 4.06 30.22 23.88
C PRO A 67 3.76 31.73 23.77
N THR A 68 3.25 32.17 22.62
CA THR A 68 2.87 33.59 22.40
C THR A 68 1.71 34.04 23.28
N GLN A 69 0.73 33.16 23.54
CA GLN A 69 -0.38 33.45 24.44
C GLN A 69 0.05 33.50 25.91
N LYS A 70 0.97 32.61 26.34
CA LYS A 70 1.56 32.64 27.68
C LYS A 70 2.27 33.97 27.92
N ARG A 71 3.16 34.36 27.00
CA ARG A 71 3.85 35.64 27.05
C ARG A 71 2.89 36.83 27.08
N ARG A 72 1.82 36.80 26.28
CA ARG A 72 0.77 37.84 26.32
C ARG A 72 0.07 37.91 27.69
N GLN A 73 -0.26 36.77 28.29
CA GLN A 73 -0.89 36.74 29.62
C GLN A 73 0.04 37.26 30.71
N GLU A 74 1.32 36.90 30.66
CA GLU A 74 2.36 37.40 31.57
C GLU A 74 2.53 38.93 31.42
N LEU A 75 2.62 39.44 30.20
CA LEU A 75 2.71 40.88 29.93
C LEU A 75 1.46 41.63 30.41
N ILE A 76 0.26 41.06 30.25
CA ILE A 76 -0.97 41.64 30.78
C ILE A 76 -0.95 41.65 32.32
N ALA A 77 -0.48 40.57 32.95
CA ALA A 77 -0.35 40.51 34.41
C ALA A 77 0.63 41.58 34.92
N GLN A 78 1.81 41.71 34.30
CA GLN A 78 2.81 42.73 34.62
C GLN A 78 2.26 44.15 34.38
N ALA A 79 1.57 44.39 33.26
CA ALA A 79 0.94 45.69 32.98
C ALA A 79 -0.13 46.06 34.02
N ASN A 80 -0.93 45.08 34.46
CA ASN A 80 -1.95 45.27 35.50
C ASN A 80 -1.31 45.53 36.87
N GLU A 81 -0.24 44.83 37.22
CA GLU A 81 0.53 45.06 38.45
C GLU A 81 1.13 46.48 38.47
N ILE A 82 1.76 46.90 37.37
CA ILE A 82 2.29 48.26 37.22
C ILE A 82 1.16 49.29 37.31
N ARG A 83 0.01 49.03 36.67
CA ARG A 83 -1.15 49.92 36.73
C ARG A 83 -1.70 50.04 38.15
N GLN A 84 -1.77 48.96 38.92
CA GLN A 84 -2.17 49.00 40.34
C GLN A 84 -1.18 49.80 41.19
N LYS A 85 0.13 49.59 41.01
CA LYS A 85 1.19 50.37 41.69
C LYS A 85 1.12 51.87 41.34
N GLN A 86 0.89 52.19 40.07
CA GLN A 86 0.72 53.58 39.61
C GLN A 86 -0.58 54.22 40.09
N ALA A 87 -1.68 53.46 40.23
CA ALA A 87 -2.94 53.99 40.73
C ALA A 87 -2.81 54.47 42.19
N GLY A 88 -2.08 53.74 43.03
CA GLY A 88 -1.73 54.18 44.39
C GLY A 88 -0.90 55.46 44.39
N GLY A 89 0.12 55.55 43.52
CA GLY A 89 0.97 56.73 43.37
C GLY A 89 0.23 57.97 42.84
N LYS A 90 -0.77 57.79 41.95
CA LYS A 90 -1.57 58.91 41.40
C LYS A 90 -2.37 59.63 42.48
N ASN A 91 -3.02 58.91 43.40
CA ASN A 91 -3.79 59.53 44.48
C ASN A 91 -2.90 60.34 45.42
N ALA A 92 -1.73 59.80 45.78
CA ALA A 92 -0.73 60.51 46.57
C ALA A 92 -0.22 61.78 45.85
N ARG A 93 0.06 61.67 44.54
CA ARG A 93 0.51 62.79 43.71
C ARG A 93 -0.55 63.90 43.59
N THR A 94 -1.81 63.55 43.39
CA THR A 94 -2.92 64.51 43.34
C THR A 94 -3.08 65.24 44.67
N SER A 95 -3.00 64.52 45.80
CA SER A 95 -3.04 65.13 47.14
C SER A 95 -1.89 66.12 47.36
N LYS A 96 -0.65 65.76 46.99
CA LYS A 96 0.51 66.66 47.03
C LYS A 96 0.35 67.89 46.13
N LEU A 97 -0.20 67.72 44.91
CA LEU A 97 -0.50 68.85 44.01
C LEU A 97 -1.54 69.80 44.60
N ASP A 98 -2.57 69.28 45.25
CA ASP A 98 -3.59 70.11 45.89
C ASP A 98 -3.05 70.82 47.15
N GLN A 99 -2.12 70.18 47.89
CA GLN A 99 -1.36 70.84 48.96
C GLN A 99 -0.49 71.98 48.42
N ILE A 100 0.23 71.76 47.32
CA ILE A 100 1.04 72.81 46.66
C ILE A 100 0.14 73.99 46.25
N LYS A 101 -1.01 73.74 45.61
CA LYS A 101 -1.94 74.81 45.23
C LYS A 101 -2.44 75.62 46.43
N ARG A 102 -2.76 74.95 47.54
CA ARG A 102 -3.18 75.63 48.78
C ARG A 102 -2.05 76.49 49.36
N LEU A 103 -0.82 75.98 49.39
CA LEU A 103 0.33 76.74 49.88
C LEU A 103 0.68 77.90 48.93
N ASP A 104 0.59 77.71 47.61
CA ASP A 104 0.79 78.77 46.61
C ASP A 104 -0.24 79.90 46.79
N GLU A 105 -1.50 79.56 47.06
CA GLU A 105 -2.54 80.56 47.36
C GLU A 105 -2.24 81.31 48.67
N GLN A 106 -1.78 80.60 49.71
CA GLN A 106 -1.34 81.24 50.96
C GLN A 106 -0.15 82.17 50.73
N VAL A 107 0.85 81.78 49.93
CA VAL A 107 1.99 82.63 49.55
C VAL A 107 1.50 83.88 48.81
N ARG A 108 0.57 83.73 47.85
CA ARG A 108 0.00 84.87 47.13
C ARG A 108 -0.75 85.83 48.06
N SER A 109 -1.57 85.31 48.97
CA SER A 109 -2.27 86.12 49.98
C SER A 109 -1.28 86.89 50.85
N ARG A 110 -0.26 86.21 51.40
CA ARG A 110 0.74 86.82 52.28
C ARG A 110 1.60 87.87 51.56
N ILE A 111 1.95 87.63 50.29
CA ILE A 111 2.64 88.62 49.46
C ILE A 111 1.75 89.83 49.20
N SER A 112 0.46 89.63 48.91
CA SER A 112 -0.50 90.72 48.70
C SER A 112 -0.69 91.56 49.97
N GLU A 113 -0.86 90.91 51.12
CA GLU A 113 -0.94 91.53 52.45
C GLU A 113 0.33 92.34 52.74
N GLN A 114 1.51 91.74 52.58
CA GLN A 114 2.79 92.41 52.80
C GLN A 114 2.97 93.60 51.85
N LYS A 115 2.58 93.48 50.58
CA LYS A 115 2.64 94.59 49.61
C LYS A 115 1.70 95.72 49.99
N SER A 116 0.46 95.40 50.40
CA SER A 116 -0.52 96.39 50.85
C SER A 116 -0.08 97.09 52.14
N ALA A 117 0.59 96.38 53.04
CA ALA A 117 1.09 96.92 54.29
C ALA A 117 2.34 97.80 54.08
N LYS A 118 3.26 97.38 53.18
CA LYS A 118 4.40 98.19 52.75
C LYS A 118 3.98 99.47 52.02
N ALA A 119 2.89 99.45 51.26
CA ALA A 119 2.36 100.63 50.55
C ALA A 119 1.80 101.71 51.50
N LYS A 120 1.42 101.34 52.73
CA LYS A 120 0.92 102.27 53.76
C LYS A 120 2.04 102.98 54.53
N VAL A 121 3.29 102.50 54.42
CA VAL A 121 4.44 103.08 55.13
C VAL A 121 5.18 104.03 54.20
N PRO A 122 5.36 105.32 54.58
CA PRO A 122 5.97 106.33 53.70
C PRO A 122 7.49 106.22 53.56
N TYR A 123 8.15 105.39 54.39
CA TYR A 123 9.60 105.19 54.40
C TYR A 123 9.96 103.83 53.79
N LYS A 124 11.15 103.74 53.17
CA LYS A 124 11.55 102.54 52.43
C LYS A 124 12.33 101.53 53.29
N SER A 125 13.11 102.03 54.24
CA SER A 125 13.94 101.21 55.13
C SER A 125 13.80 101.65 56.59
N VAL A 126 14.20 100.77 57.51
CA VAL A 126 14.32 101.08 58.95
C VAL A 126 15.35 102.18 59.17
N GLU A 127 16.43 102.15 58.40
CA GLU A 127 17.54 103.12 58.47
C GLU A 127 17.09 104.53 58.11
N ASP A 128 16.18 104.68 57.13
CA ASP A 128 15.61 105.99 56.77
C ASP A 128 14.72 106.56 57.88
N VAL A 129 13.94 105.69 58.55
CA VAL A 129 13.13 106.09 59.70
C VAL A 129 14.02 106.54 60.86
N ASP A 130 15.10 105.80 61.13
CA ASP A 130 16.04 106.12 62.21
C ASP A 130 16.81 107.43 61.94
N ARG A 131 17.21 107.69 60.69
CA ARG A 131 17.81 108.97 60.29
C ARG A 131 16.85 110.14 60.47
N GLN A 132 15.58 109.98 60.13
CA GLN A 132 14.58 111.03 60.28
C GLN A 132 14.25 111.30 61.76
N ILE A 133 14.19 110.24 62.58
CA ILE A 133 14.06 110.38 64.05
C ILE A 133 15.26 111.16 64.60
N ALA A 134 16.48 110.79 64.25
CA ALA A 134 17.69 111.47 64.71
C ALA A 134 17.73 112.95 64.27
N HIS A 135 17.29 113.24 63.04
CA HIS A 135 17.20 114.61 62.54
C HIS A 135 16.19 115.44 63.34
N LEU A 136 14.96 114.96 63.54
CA LEU A 136 13.94 115.67 64.32
C LEU A 136 14.35 115.81 65.79
N ASP A 137 14.95 114.78 66.39
CA ASP A 137 15.48 114.83 67.76
C ASP A 137 16.57 115.92 67.87
N SER A 138 17.48 116.03 66.89
CA SER A 138 18.50 117.09 66.89
C SER A 138 17.92 118.50 66.76
N GLN A 139 16.86 118.68 65.96
CA GLN A 139 16.19 119.97 65.77
C GLN A 139 15.44 120.41 67.04
N VAL A 140 14.75 119.48 67.71
CA VAL A 140 14.08 119.74 68.99
C VAL A 140 15.11 120.07 70.08
N ASN A 141 16.21 119.32 70.17
CA ASN A 141 17.26 119.56 71.15
C ASN A 141 18.03 120.88 70.93
N SER A 142 18.04 121.40 69.69
CA SER A 142 18.68 122.69 69.38
C SER A 142 17.94 123.90 69.95
N GLY A 143 16.67 123.74 70.35
CA GLY A 143 15.85 124.81 70.96
C GLY A 143 15.54 126.00 70.04
N THR A 144 15.79 125.88 68.73
CA THR A 144 15.60 126.96 67.74
C THR A 144 14.20 127.00 67.13
N MET A 145 13.34 126.04 67.50
CA MET A 145 12.00 125.85 66.94
C MET A 145 10.95 126.60 67.75
N LYS A 146 9.82 126.94 67.13
CA LYS A 146 8.66 127.46 67.88
C LYS A 146 8.01 126.31 68.66
N LEU A 147 7.47 126.59 69.85
CA LEU A 147 6.80 125.58 70.72
C LEU A 147 5.75 124.73 69.99
N VAL A 148 5.04 125.31 69.00
CA VAL A 148 4.06 124.60 68.18
C VAL A 148 4.73 123.57 67.27
N ASP A 149 5.88 123.91 66.71
CA ASP A 149 6.64 123.07 65.78
C ASP A 149 7.44 122.00 66.55
N GLU A 150 7.93 122.28 67.76
CA GLU A 150 8.49 121.27 68.66
C GLU A 150 7.47 120.21 69.04
N ARG A 151 6.25 120.63 69.38
CA ARG A 151 5.15 119.71 69.69
C ARG A 151 4.79 118.83 68.49
N LYS A 152 4.82 119.38 67.27
CA LYS A 152 4.64 118.60 66.02
C LYS A 152 5.80 117.62 65.82
N ALA A 153 7.05 118.07 65.92
CA ALA A 153 8.23 117.21 65.76
C ALA A 153 8.24 116.04 66.77
N LEU A 154 7.87 116.29 68.04
CA LEU A 154 7.73 115.23 69.05
C LEU A 154 6.60 114.23 68.73
N THR A 155 5.49 114.72 68.16
CA THR A 155 4.39 113.87 67.68
C THR A 155 4.85 113.02 66.50
N ASP A 156 5.62 113.62 65.59
CA ASP A 156 6.19 112.95 64.42
C ASP A 156 7.22 111.90 64.84
N ILE A 157 8.13 112.18 65.78
CA ILE A 157 9.07 111.20 66.35
C ILE A 157 8.32 110.00 66.96
N SER A 158 7.26 110.26 67.72
CA SER A 158 6.42 109.19 68.27
C SER A 158 5.76 108.35 67.18
N SER A 159 5.28 108.97 66.10
CA SER A 159 4.71 108.26 64.94
C SER A 159 5.77 107.45 64.18
N LEU A 160 6.98 107.99 64.00
CA LEU A 160 8.11 107.33 63.36
C LEU A 160 8.60 106.12 64.16
N ARG A 161 8.64 106.21 65.50
CA ARG A 161 8.96 105.06 66.36
C ARG A 161 7.93 103.93 66.25
N LYS A 162 6.64 104.26 66.07
CA LYS A 162 5.58 103.27 65.79
C LYS A 162 5.77 102.62 64.40
N ILE A 163 6.14 103.42 63.40
CA ILE A 163 6.47 102.95 62.04
C ILE A 163 7.70 102.02 62.06
N ARG A 164 8.73 102.34 62.85
CA ARG A 164 9.91 101.48 63.03
C ARG A 164 9.55 100.08 63.52
N LYS A 165 8.63 99.97 64.48
CA LYS A 165 8.13 98.67 64.97
C LYS A 165 7.38 97.88 63.89
N THR A 166 6.72 98.55 62.95
CA THR A 166 5.98 97.90 61.85
C THR A 166 6.92 97.26 60.83
N PHE A 167 8.17 97.75 60.69
CA PHE A 167 9.17 97.09 59.84
C PHE A 167 9.61 95.71 60.36
N GLY A 168 9.72 95.53 61.68
CA GLY A 168 9.96 94.20 62.25
C GLY A 168 8.86 93.18 61.90
N GLN A 169 7.61 93.65 61.80
CA GLN A 169 6.49 92.83 61.33
C GLN A 169 6.60 92.47 59.84
N PHE A 170 7.23 93.32 59.02
CA PHE A 170 7.50 93.00 57.62
C PHE A 170 8.56 91.92 57.48
N ASP A 171 9.60 91.91 58.30
CA ASP A 171 10.62 90.85 58.32
C ASP A 171 10.02 89.51 58.76
N ASP A 172 9.15 89.52 59.78
CA ASP A 172 8.46 88.31 60.22
C ASP A 172 7.49 87.78 59.15
N SER A 173 6.78 88.67 58.44
CA SER A 173 5.95 88.26 57.29
C SER A 173 6.77 87.70 56.13
N GLN A 174 8.00 88.21 55.93
CA GLN A 174 8.90 87.73 54.89
C GLN A 174 9.40 86.32 55.22
N LYS A 175 9.80 86.07 56.48
CA LYS A 175 10.16 84.74 56.97
C LYS A 175 9.03 83.74 56.76
N GLN A 176 7.78 84.12 57.06
CA GLN A 176 6.60 83.26 56.81
C GLN A 176 6.41 82.92 55.32
N ILE A 177 6.63 83.89 54.41
CA ILE A 177 6.57 83.65 52.96
C ILE A 177 7.67 82.69 52.52
N ASP A 178 8.89 82.86 53.03
CA ASP A 178 10.04 82.03 52.68
C ASP A 178 9.91 80.60 53.25
N GLU A 179 9.35 80.45 54.46
CA GLU A 179 8.96 79.15 55.03
C GLU A 179 7.91 78.43 54.18
N LEU A 180 6.87 79.14 53.70
CA LEU A 180 5.86 78.56 52.82
C LEU A 180 6.46 78.15 51.46
N ARG A 181 7.36 78.96 50.90
CA ARG A 181 8.10 78.63 49.67
C ARG A 181 9.01 77.42 49.85
N ALA A 182 9.67 77.31 51.00
CA ALA A 182 10.48 76.17 51.36
C ALA A 182 9.63 74.89 51.44
N LYS A 183 8.45 74.94 52.09
CA LYS A 183 7.50 73.83 52.14
C LYS A 183 6.99 73.42 50.76
N ILE A 184 6.69 74.38 49.88
CA ILE A 184 6.31 74.09 48.48
C ILE A 184 7.44 73.37 47.75
N LYS A 185 8.68 73.82 47.93
CA LYS A 185 9.86 73.20 47.32
C LYS A 185 10.05 71.77 47.83
N GLU A 186 9.98 71.55 49.13
CA GLU A 186 10.08 70.23 49.75
C GLU A 186 9.01 69.25 49.22
N ILE A 187 7.76 69.70 49.10
CA ILE A 187 6.68 68.86 48.54
C ILE A 187 6.94 68.57 47.06
N LYS A 188 7.42 69.54 46.27
CA LYS A 188 7.77 69.35 44.85
C LYS A 188 8.93 68.37 44.68
N ASP A 189 9.98 68.48 45.49
CA ASP A 189 11.13 67.59 45.44
C ASP A 189 10.72 66.16 45.83
N SER A 190 9.78 66.00 46.79
CA SER A 190 9.21 64.69 47.16
C SER A 190 8.29 64.04 46.11
N MET A 191 8.04 64.70 44.98
CA MET A 191 7.21 64.16 43.88
C MET A 191 8.04 63.57 42.74
N GLU A 192 9.35 63.85 42.69
CA GLU A 192 10.25 63.35 41.66
C GLU A 192 10.83 61.99 42.03
N ASP A 193 9.99 60.96 42.10
CA ASP A 193 10.45 59.58 42.36
C ASP A 193 10.98 58.95 41.06
N PRO A 194 12.29 58.60 40.98
CA PRO A 194 12.87 57.95 39.80
C PRO A 194 12.24 56.58 39.54
N GLU A 195 11.77 55.90 40.58
CA GLU A 195 11.05 54.63 40.48
C GLU A 195 9.74 54.76 39.71
N GLN A 196 8.98 55.86 39.90
CA GLN A 196 7.73 56.08 39.16
C GLN A 196 7.99 56.34 37.67
N LYS A 197 9.07 57.06 37.35
CA LYS A 197 9.52 57.25 35.95
C LYS A 197 9.90 55.92 35.31
N ALA A 198 10.70 55.10 36.01
CA ALA A 198 11.08 53.76 35.54
C ALA A 198 9.87 52.82 35.33
N MET A 199 8.89 52.84 36.25
CA MET A 199 7.65 52.06 36.11
C MET A 199 6.79 52.53 34.93
N SER A 200 6.78 53.84 34.64
CA SER A 200 6.09 54.37 33.46
C SER A 200 6.77 53.94 32.16
N GLU A 201 8.10 53.91 32.12
CA GLU A 201 8.86 53.42 30.96
C GLU A 201 8.65 51.93 30.74
N GLN A 202 8.68 51.12 31.82
CA GLN A 202 8.37 49.69 31.77
C GLN A 202 6.95 49.44 31.26
N TYR A 203 5.97 50.21 31.74
CA TYR A 203 4.59 50.13 31.25
C TYR A 203 4.52 50.42 29.73
N ASN A 204 5.17 51.47 29.26
CA ASN A 204 5.19 51.82 27.83
C ASN A 204 5.85 50.74 26.98
N LYS A 205 6.94 50.13 27.46
CA LYS A 205 7.60 48.99 26.78
C LYS A 205 6.67 47.77 26.70
N ILE A 206 6.05 47.40 27.82
CA ILE A 206 5.10 46.27 27.87
C ILE A 206 3.89 46.54 26.97
N GLN A 207 3.38 47.76 26.96
CA GLN A 207 2.27 48.15 26.09
C GLN A 207 2.65 48.06 24.61
N ALA A 208 3.84 48.52 24.23
CA ALA A 208 4.35 48.38 22.87
C ALA A 208 4.51 46.90 22.45
N GLU A 209 5.03 46.03 23.33
CA GLU A 209 5.09 44.58 23.08
C GLU A 209 3.69 43.96 22.91
N LEU A 210 2.73 44.36 23.76
CA LEU A 210 1.34 43.89 23.66
C LEU A 210 0.67 44.35 22.36
N ASP A 211 0.93 45.58 21.92
CA ASP A 211 0.39 46.14 20.68
C ASP A 211 1.03 45.45 19.45
N GLN A 212 2.33 45.12 19.51
CA GLN A 212 2.99 44.32 18.48
C GLN A 212 2.41 42.90 18.39
N ILE A 213 2.28 42.20 19.53
CA ILE A 213 1.66 40.86 19.57
C ILE A 213 0.24 40.91 19.02
N LYS A 214 -0.51 41.98 19.32
CA LYS A 214 -1.87 42.16 18.80
C LYS A 214 -1.86 42.41 17.29
N ALA A 215 -0.96 43.23 16.76
CA ALA A 215 -0.85 43.46 15.32
C ALA A 215 -0.47 42.17 14.56
N GLU A 216 0.44 41.36 15.11
CA GLU A 216 0.77 40.03 14.58
C GLU A 216 -0.43 39.09 14.60
N GLN A 217 -1.23 39.11 15.68
CA GLN A 217 -2.48 38.33 15.76
C GLN A 217 -3.53 38.82 14.76
N ASP A 218 -3.72 40.12 14.60
CA ASP A 218 -4.72 40.69 13.69
C ASP A 218 -4.36 40.43 12.22
N THR A 219 -3.08 40.50 11.85
CA THR A 219 -2.60 40.13 10.51
C THR A 219 -2.77 38.63 10.25
N ALA A 220 -2.39 37.79 11.22
CA ALA A 220 -2.60 36.35 11.14
C ALA A 220 -4.09 36.00 11.05
N TYR A 221 -4.95 36.67 11.81
CA TYR A 221 -6.40 36.47 11.80
C TYR A 221 -7.04 36.91 10.47
N LYS A 222 -6.58 38.02 9.87
CA LYS A 222 -7.02 38.41 8.52
C LYS A 222 -6.65 37.36 7.47
N SER A 223 -5.45 36.77 7.58
CA SER A 223 -5.02 35.66 6.71
C SER A 223 -5.68 34.31 7.05
N LEU A 224 -6.36 34.20 8.18
CA LEU A 224 -6.91 32.93 8.68
C LEU A 224 -8.05 32.40 7.79
N SER A 225 -8.89 33.29 7.25
CA SER A 225 -9.95 32.87 6.32
C SER A 225 -9.36 32.27 5.06
N SER A 226 -8.41 32.97 4.42
CA SER A 226 -7.74 32.46 3.22
C SER A 226 -6.95 31.17 3.50
N LEU A 227 -6.26 31.07 4.64
CA LEU A 227 -5.56 29.84 5.04
C LEU A 227 -6.53 28.68 5.26
N ARG A 228 -7.73 28.92 5.81
CA ARG A 228 -8.76 27.87 5.97
C ARG A 228 -9.33 27.42 4.63
N ASP A 229 -9.51 28.34 3.69
CA ASP A 229 -9.94 28.02 2.33
C ASP A 229 -8.85 27.22 1.59
N GLU A 230 -7.59 27.64 1.69
CA GLU A 230 -6.42 26.89 1.20
C GLU A 230 -6.33 25.49 1.83
N ARG A 231 -6.50 25.38 3.15
CA ARG A 231 -6.52 24.08 3.85
C ARG A 231 -7.61 23.18 3.30
N THR A 232 -8.80 23.73 3.04
CA THR A 232 -9.95 22.95 2.54
C THR A 232 -9.70 22.50 1.09
N LYS A 233 -9.11 23.37 0.25
CA LYS A 233 -8.68 23.01 -1.10
C LYS A 233 -7.59 21.94 -1.10
N LEU A 234 -6.51 22.14 -0.35
CA LEU A 234 -5.41 21.18 -0.23
C LEU A 234 -5.87 19.84 0.35
N HIS A 235 -6.84 19.85 1.26
CA HIS A 235 -7.43 18.62 1.78
C HIS A 235 -8.25 17.88 0.72
N ALA A 236 -8.99 18.60 -0.14
CA ALA A 236 -9.66 18.00 -1.28
C ALA A 236 -8.65 17.40 -2.28
N GLU A 237 -7.60 18.15 -2.63
CA GLU A 237 -6.51 17.66 -3.51
C GLU A 237 -5.80 16.43 -2.91
N GLN A 238 -5.56 16.42 -1.60
CA GLN A 238 -4.99 15.27 -0.90
C GLN A 238 -5.92 14.05 -1.01
N GLN A 239 -7.23 14.24 -0.79
CA GLN A 239 -8.20 13.15 -0.89
C GLN A 239 -8.28 12.63 -2.33
N GLU A 240 -8.26 13.51 -3.33
CA GLU A 240 -8.27 13.14 -4.75
C GLU A 240 -7.02 12.35 -5.14
N THR A 241 -5.83 12.83 -4.76
CA THR A 241 -4.56 12.12 -5.03
C THR A 241 -4.48 10.78 -4.30
N PHE A 242 -4.99 10.70 -3.06
CA PHE A 242 -5.09 9.43 -2.33
C PHE A 242 -6.07 8.46 -2.99
N MET A 243 -7.26 8.94 -3.40
CA MET A 243 -8.23 8.14 -4.13
C MET A 243 -7.68 7.67 -5.48
N ALA A 244 -6.88 8.49 -6.18
CA ALA A 244 -6.21 8.10 -7.41
C ALA A 244 -5.17 7.00 -7.17
N ILE A 245 -4.33 7.10 -6.14
CA ILE A 245 -3.39 6.04 -5.75
C ILE A 245 -4.14 4.74 -5.43
N ARG A 246 -5.24 4.84 -4.68
CA ARG A 246 -6.06 3.69 -4.32
C ARG A 246 -6.67 3.03 -5.56
N LYS A 247 -7.30 3.81 -6.45
CA LYS A 247 -7.86 3.32 -7.71
C LYS A 247 -6.79 2.65 -8.58
N LEU A 248 -5.62 3.28 -8.73
CA LEU A 248 -4.50 2.71 -9.51
C LEU A 248 -4.07 1.33 -8.96
N ARG A 249 -3.96 1.20 -7.63
CA ARG A 249 -3.66 -0.08 -6.97
C ARG A 249 -4.78 -1.10 -7.17
N ASP A 250 -6.02 -0.70 -6.94
CA ASP A 250 -7.20 -1.56 -7.05
C ASP A 250 -7.38 -2.07 -8.50
N ASP A 251 -7.19 -1.20 -9.49
CA ASP A 251 -7.26 -1.54 -10.93
C ASP A 251 -6.13 -2.52 -11.31
N TYR A 252 -4.89 -2.26 -10.88
CA TYR A 252 -3.77 -3.16 -11.14
C TYR A 252 -3.99 -4.55 -10.51
N PHE A 253 -4.38 -4.62 -9.24
CA PHE A 253 -4.58 -5.90 -8.57
C PHE A 253 -5.84 -6.63 -9.04
N SER A 254 -6.91 -5.93 -9.41
CA SER A 254 -8.11 -6.53 -9.98
C SER A 254 -7.83 -7.14 -11.35
N GLN A 255 -7.10 -6.44 -12.23
CA GLN A 255 -6.67 -6.98 -13.52
C GLN A 255 -5.73 -8.18 -13.35
N ARG A 256 -4.78 -8.10 -12.40
CA ARG A 256 -3.89 -9.24 -12.07
C ARG A 256 -4.68 -10.45 -11.56
N LYS A 257 -5.67 -10.23 -10.70
CA LYS A 257 -6.54 -11.29 -10.17
C LYS A 257 -7.40 -11.90 -11.29
N ALA A 258 -7.98 -11.09 -12.17
CA ALA A 258 -8.75 -11.55 -13.32
C ALA A 258 -7.89 -12.41 -14.27
N ALA A 259 -6.66 -11.97 -14.56
CA ALA A 259 -5.71 -12.74 -15.36
C ALA A 259 -5.32 -14.08 -14.71
N ALA A 260 -5.13 -14.09 -13.38
CA ALA A 260 -4.82 -15.30 -12.62
C ALA A 260 -5.99 -16.30 -12.59
N VAL A 261 -7.22 -15.83 -12.38
CA VAL A 261 -8.44 -16.65 -12.41
C VAL A 261 -8.63 -17.28 -13.79
N HIS A 262 -8.57 -16.47 -14.86
CA HIS A 262 -8.69 -16.99 -16.23
C HIS A 262 -7.57 -18.00 -16.57
N ALA A 263 -6.34 -17.77 -16.11
CA ALA A 263 -5.25 -18.73 -16.31
C ALA A 263 -5.47 -20.05 -15.54
N ARG A 264 -6.07 -19.99 -14.35
CA ARG A 264 -6.43 -21.17 -13.56
C ARG A 264 -7.56 -21.95 -14.23
N GLU A 265 -8.62 -21.28 -14.66
CA GLU A 265 -9.74 -21.89 -15.39
C GLU A 265 -9.27 -22.56 -16.69
N ALA A 266 -8.38 -21.90 -17.44
CA ALA A 266 -7.80 -22.48 -18.65
C ALA A 266 -6.97 -23.75 -18.36
N ARG A 267 -6.24 -23.77 -17.24
CA ARG A 267 -5.49 -24.96 -16.79
C ARG A 267 -6.42 -26.07 -16.33
N GLU A 268 -7.47 -25.75 -15.57
CA GLU A 268 -8.48 -26.71 -15.13
C GLU A 268 -9.17 -27.36 -16.33
N LYS A 269 -9.64 -26.57 -17.30
CA LYS A 269 -10.24 -27.08 -18.54
C LYS A 269 -9.28 -27.94 -19.37
N ALA A 270 -7.99 -27.61 -19.39
CA ALA A 270 -6.98 -28.41 -20.07
C ALA A 270 -6.69 -29.73 -19.33
N ARG A 271 -6.69 -29.72 -17.99
CA ARG A 271 -6.57 -30.93 -17.16
C ARG A 271 -7.78 -31.84 -17.34
N GLU A 272 -8.99 -31.29 -17.27
CA GLU A 272 -10.24 -32.04 -17.49
C GLU A 272 -10.28 -32.68 -18.88
N ARG A 273 -9.84 -31.97 -19.93
CA ARG A 273 -9.73 -32.55 -21.27
C ARG A 273 -8.73 -33.70 -21.33
N ARG A 274 -7.55 -33.52 -20.73
CA ARG A 274 -6.52 -34.57 -20.69
C ARG A 274 -6.98 -35.78 -19.86
N GLU A 275 -7.63 -35.56 -18.74
CA GLU A 275 -8.19 -36.60 -17.90
C GLU A 275 -9.30 -37.35 -18.64
N ALA A 276 -10.19 -36.66 -19.36
CA ALA A 276 -11.22 -37.27 -20.18
C ALA A 276 -10.64 -38.06 -21.38
N GLU A 277 -9.61 -37.53 -22.06
CA GLU A 277 -8.89 -38.23 -23.13
C GLU A 277 -8.18 -39.47 -22.60
N ASN A 278 -7.48 -39.36 -21.47
CA ASN A 278 -6.83 -40.49 -20.81
C ASN A 278 -7.86 -41.54 -20.38
N GLN A 279 -8.97 -41.14 -19.76
CA GLN A 279 -10.05 -42.05 -19.38
C GLN A 279 -10.61 -42.78 -20.60
N ARG A 280 -10.86 -42.07 -21.71
CA ARG A 280 -11.29 -42.70 -22.97
C ARG A 280 -10.26 -43.68 -23.51
N TYR A 281 -8.98 -43.30 -23.54
CA TYR A 281 -7.89 -44.17 -23.97
C TYR A 281 -7.79 -45.44 -23.12
N HIS A 282 -7.87 -45.31 -21.79
CA HIS A 282 -7.87 -46.46 -20.89
C HIS A 282 -9.09 -47.35 -21.10
N LEU A 283 -10.28 -46.77 -21.27
CA LEU A 283 -11.50 -47.54 -21.56
C LEU A 283 -11.44 -48.25 -22.92
N GLU A 284 -10.94 -47.59 -23.96
CA GLU A 284 -10.77 -48.17 -25.29
C GLU A 284 -9.73 -49.30 -25.28
N ARG A 285 -8.61 -49.09 -24.58
CA ARG A 285 -7.58 -50.13 -24.41
C ARG A 285 -8.14 -51.34 -23.65
N LYS A 286 -8.90 -51.13 -22.57
CA LYS A 286 -9.56 -52.21 -21.83
C LYS A 286 -10.54 -52.98 -22.70
N LYS A 287 -11.38 -52.28 -23.47
CA LYS A 287 -12.28 -52.91 -24.44
C LYS A 287 -11.53 -53.72 -25.48
N ALA A 288 -10.45 -53.18 -26.05
CA ALA A 288 -9.64 -53.90 -27.02
C ALA A 288 -8.94 -55.13 -26.42
N GLU A 289 -8.44 -55.06 -25.18
CA GLU A 289 -7.86 -56.20 -24.47
C GLU A 289 -8.92 -57.27 -24.18
N ALA A 290 -10.11 -56.88 -23.73
CA ALA A 290 -11.24 -57.78 -23.52
C ALA A 290 -11.73 -58.42 -24.82
N GLU A 291 -11.87 -57.65 -25.89
CA GLU A 291 -12.22 -58.15 -27.23
C GLU A 291 -11.15 -59.11 -27.77
N ARG A 292 -9.86 -58.83 -27.54
CA ARG A 292 -8.77 -59.73 -27.93
C ARG A 292 -8.86 -61.06 -27.19
N LEU A 293 -9.03 -61.03 -25.87
CA LEU A 293 -9.19 -62.24 -25.04
C LEU A 293 -10.43 -63.05 -25.44
N LEU A 294 -11.53 -62.37 -25.76
CA LEU A 294 -12.74 -63.02 -26.26
C LEU A 294 -12.50 -63.63 -27.64
N SER A 295 -11.85 -62.92 -28.56
CA SER A 295 -11.57 -63.42 -29.92
C SER A 295 -10.65 -64.64 -29.90
N GLU A 296 -9.57 -64.61 -29.11
CA GLU A 296 -8.63 -65.73 -28.95
C GLU A 296 -9.30 -66.94 -28.29
N ALA A 297 -10.26 -66.72 -27.40
CA ALA A 297 -11.05 -67.79 -26.81
C ALA A 297 -12.18 -68.29 -27.72
N SER A 298 -12.62 -67.48 -28.69
CA SER A 298 -13.65 -67.83 -29.67
C SER A 298 -13.10 -68.64 -30.84
N ASP A 299 -11.77 -68.65 -31.03
CA ASP A 299 -11.13 -69.53 -31.98
C ASP A 299 -11.43 -71.00 -31.61
N PRO A 300 -11.99 -71.81 -32.55
CA PRO A 300 -12.34 -73.18 -32.24
C PRO A 300 -11.17 -73.96 -31.64
N ALA A 301 -11.44 -74.70 -30.57
CA ALA A 301 -10.43 -75.54 -29.94
C ALA A 301 -9.90 -76.59 -30.92
N PHE A 302 -8.64 -76.98 -30.75
CA PHE A 302 -7.95 -77.95 -31.59
C PHE A 302 -7.79 -77.54 -33.07
N LEU A 303 -7.90 -76.24 -33.43
CA LEU A 303 -7.78 -75.80 -34.83
C LEU A 303 -6.43 -76.13 -35.47
N GLU A 304 -5.32 -75.92 -34.76
CA GLU A 304 -3.98 -76.21 -35.26
C GLU A 304 -3.78 -77.73 -35.42
N GLU A 305 -4.34 -78.50 -34.49
CA GLU A 305 -4.31 -79.96 -34.48
C GLU A 305 -5.15 -80.55 -35.61
N ILE A 306 -6.33 -79.99 -35.86
CA ILE A 306 -7.20 -80.35 -36.98
C ILE A 306 -6.55 -79.93 -38.32
N ARG A 307 -5.90 -78.75 -38.39
CA ARG A 307 -5.16 -78.32 -39.60
C ARG A 307 -4.00 -79.25 -39.90
N ARG A 308 -3.17 -79.58 -38.91
CA ARG A 308 -2.05 -80.52 -39.04
C ARG A 308 -2.54 -81.92 -39.41
N ALA A 309 -3.60 -82.41 -38.79
CA ALA A 309 -4.21 -83.69 -39.14
C ALA A 309 -4.75 -83.71 -40.58
N ASN A 310 -5.41 -82.64 -41.03
CA ASN A 310 -5.88 -82.53 -42.41
C ASN A 310 -4.72 -82.42 -43.41
N ASN A 311 -3.67 -81.65 -43.10
CA ASN A 311 -2.46 -81.57 -43.92
C ASN A 311 -1.78 -82.94 -44.02
N LEU A 312 -1.75 -83.69 -42.91
CA LEU A 312 -1.22 -85.04 -42.87
C LEU A 312 -2.06 -86.00 -43.71
N LEU A 313 -3.39 -85.93 -43.63
CA LEU A 313 -4.29 -86.74 -44.46
C LEU A 313 -4.14 -86.43 -45.95
N VAL A 314 -4.00 -85.15 -46.32
CA VAL A 314 -3.76 -84.73 -47.72
C VAL A 314 -2.41 -85.23 -48.23
N PHE A 315 -1.39 -85.29 -47.36
CA PHE A 315 -0.08 -85.82 -47.71
C PHE A 315 -0.07 -87.36 -47.83
N LEU A 316 -0.72 -88.06 -46.91
CA LEU A 316 -0.77 -89.53 -46.86
C LEU A 316 -1.74 -90.11 -47.91
N ASP A 317 -2.82 -89.40 -48.23
CA ASP A 317 -3.77 -89.75 -49.31
C ASP A 317 -4.07 -88.51 -50.18
N PRO A 318 -3.29 -88.29 -51.25
CA PRO A 318 -3.54 -87.19 -52.20
C PRO A 318 -4.86 -87.30 -52.97
N SER A 319 -5.54 -88.45 -52.92
CA SER A 319 -6.84 -88.68 -53.55
C SER A 319 -8.01 -88.23 -52.66
N GLN A 320 -7.79 -88.13 -51.35
CA GLN A 320 -8.72 -87.49 -50.42
C GLN A 320 -8.59 -85.97 -50.58
N LYS A 321 -9.30 -85.42 -51.57
CA LYS A 321 -9.58 -83.98 -51.59
C LYS A 321 -10.39 -83.67 -50.34
N THR A 322 -9.75 -83.08 -49.33
CA THR A 322 -10.43 -82.41 -48.23
C THR A 322 -11.35 -81.36 -48.84
N ALA A 323 -12.63 -81.72 -48.96
CA ALA A 323 -13.66 -80.95 -49.62
C ALA A 323 -14.17 -79.87 -48.67
N GLU A 324 -13.31 -78.96 -48.23
CA GLU A 324 -13.66 -77.62 -47.76
C GLU A 324 -12.46 -76.69 -47.93
N LYS A 325 -12.17 -76.29 -49.18
CA LYS A 325 -11.45 -75.04 -49.40
C LYS A 325 -12.40 -73.92 -49.04
N THR A 326 -12.43 -73.53 -47.76
CA THR A 326 -12.95 -72.23 -47.35
C THR A 326 -12.25 -71.19 -48.24
N PRO A 327 -12.98 -70.42 -49.05
CA PRO A 327 -12.35 -69.51 -50.01
C PRO A 327 -11.68 -68.37 -49.24
N LEU A 328 -10.40 -68.54 -48.90
CA LEU A 328 -9.51 -67.52 -48.33
C LEU A 328 -9.14 -66.40 -49.34
N LEU A 329 -9.98 -66.20 -50.35
CA LEU A 329 -9.87 -65.15 -51.35
C LEU A 329 -11.29 -64.62 -51.67
N ALA A 330 -12.05 -64.22 -50.64
CA ALA A 330 -12.98 -63.13 -50.86
C ALA A 330 -12.12 -61.93 -51.26
N ALA A 331 -12.36 -61.38 -52.45
CA ALA A 331 -11.65 -60.24 -53.01
C ALA A 331 -11.72 -59.05 -52.04
N SER A 332 -10.78 -58.98 -51.11
CA SER A 332 -10.53 -57.79 -50.32
C SER A 332 -10.05 -56.75 -51.32
N GLY A 333 -10.76 -55.63 -51.41
CA GLY A 333 -10.52 -54.54 -52.36
C GLY A 333 -9.20 -53.79 -52.13
N LEU A 334 -8.10 -54.53 -51.97
CA LEU A 334 -6.71 -54.07 -51.90
C LEU A 334 -6.06 -54.00 -53.29
N THR A 335 -6.85 -53.82 -54.35
CA THR A 335 -6.33 -53.25 -55.59
C THR A 335 -5.97 -51.80 -55.32
N ALA A 336 -4.68 -51.49 -55.36
CA ALA A 336 -4.13 -50.15 -55.11
C ALA A 336 -4.90 -49.07 -55.88
N GLN A 337 -5.66 -48.25 -55.17
CA GLN A 337 -6.23 -47.05 -55.77
C GLN A 337 -5.11 -46.03 -56.02
N ALA A 338 -5.11 -45.46 -57.23
CA ALA A 338 -4.19 -44.42 -57.64
C ALA A 338 -4.22 -43.27 -56.62
N GLN A 339 -3.09 -43.05 -55.94
CA GLN A 339 -2.93 -41.92 -55.03
C GLN A 339 -3.15 -40.61 -55.82
N ARG A 340 -4.00 -39.73 -55.28
CA ARG A 340 -4.15 -38.35 -55.77
C ARG A 340 -2.78 -37.69 -55.81
N THR A 341 -2.38 -37.18 -56.97
CA THR A 341 -1.23 -36.28 -57.10
C THR A 341 -1.56 -34.98 -56.38
N VAL A 342 -0.80 -34.66 -55.33
CA VAL A 342 -0.89 -33.37 -54.65
C VAL A 342 -0.24 -32.32 -55.56
N ASP A 343 -1.03 -31.32 -55.95
CA ASP A 343 -0.58 -30.13 -56.66
C ASP A 343 0.40 -29.34 -55.77
N ALA A 344 1.66 -29.27 -56.19
CA ALA A 344 2.77 -28.70 -55.43
C ALA A 344 3.00 -27.20 -55.72
N SER A 345 2.04 -26.52 -56.34
CA SER A 345 2.18 -25.12 -56.77
C SER A 345 2.05 -24.07 -55.63
N GLY A 346 1.84 -24.48 -54.38
CA GLY A 346 1.60 -23.56 -53.24
C GLY A 346 2.56 -23.62 -52.03
N LEU A 347 3.54 -24.52 -51.98
CA LEU A 347 4.44 -24.65 -50.81
C LEU A 347 5.75 -23.85 -50.98
N LYS A 348 5.94 -22.79 -50.20
CA LYS A 348 7.25 -22.13 -49.99
C LYS A 348 7.98 -22.76 -48.80
N GLY A 349 8.93 -23.64 -49.08
CA GLY A 349 9.84 -24.29 -48.14
C GLY A 349 10.60 -25.43 -48.83
N THR A 350 11.79 -25.80 -48.35
CA THR A 350 12.60 -26.88 -48.96
C THR A 350 11.86 -28.21 -48.94
N ALA A 351 11.43 -28.66 -50.13
CA ALA A 351 10.78 -29.94 -50.33
C ALA A 351 11.79 -31.09 -50.13
N LEU A 352 11.46 -32.03 -49.25
CA LEU A 352 12.20 -33.28 -49.08
C LEU A 352 11.93 -34.16 -50.32
N LYS A 353 12.96 -34.40 -51.14
CA LYS A 353 12.86 -35.29 -52.31
C LYS A 353 12.54 -36.73 -51.89
N LYS A 354 11.85 -37.45 -52.78
CA LYS A 354 11.56 -38.89 -52.63
C LYS A 354 12.85 -39.69 -52.48
N LYS A 355 12.73 -40.82 -51.79
CA LYS A 355 13.81 -41.72 -51.35
C LYS A 355 14.71 -42.25 -52.47
N GLU A 356 14.26 -42.19 -53.71
CA GLU A 356 15.00 -42.63 -54.92
C GLU A 356 16.03 -41.59 -55.39
N ASP A 357 15.88 -40.31 -55.06
CA ASP A 357 16.78 -39.22 -55.48
C ASP A 357 17.85 -38.87 -54.42
N ARG A 358 18.05 -39.74 -53.42
CA ARG A 358 18.94 -39.51 -52.26
C ARG A 358 20.02 -40.59 -52.14
N GLU A 359 20.61 -40.97 -53.27
CA GLU A 359 21.55 -42.09 -53.36
C GLU A 359 23.04 -41.73 -53.16
N GLU A 360 23.40 -40.46 -52.94
CA GLU A 360 24.82 -40.05 -52.88
C GLU A 360 25.37 -39.74 -51.46
N GLU A 361 24.60 -39.94 -50.39
CA GLU A 361 25.08 -39.66 -49.01
C GLU A 361 24.72 -40.77 -48.00
N TYR A 362 24.78 -42.03 -48.43
CA TYR A 362 24.66 -43.19 -47.54
C TYR A 362 25.92 -44.05 -47.64
N LEU A 363 26.57 -44.22 -46.50
CA LEU A 363 27.90 -44.81 -46.29
C LEU A 363 28.17 -46.09 -47.13
N PRO A 364 29.42 -46.29 -47.60
CA PRO A 364 29.75 -47.42 -48.46
C PRO A 364 29.69 -48.75 -47.71
N ALA A 365 29.00 -49.70 -48.34
CA ALA A 365 28.89 -51.09 -47.93
C ALA A 365 30.26 -51.80 -47.85
N ALA A 366 30.54 -52.41 -46.70
CA ALA A 366 31.64 -53.37 -46.55
C ALA A 366 31.18 -54.78 -47.00
N LYS A 367 31.74 -55.23 -48.12
CA LYS A 367 31.67 -56.61 -48.62
C LYS A 367 32.34 -57.59 -47.65
N LYS A 368 31.67 -58.70 -47.34
CA LYS A 368 32.33 -59.97 -46.96
C LYS A 368 31.56 -61.13 -47.58
N GLY A 369 32.19 -61.81 -48.54
CA GLY A 369 31.61 -62.91 -49.30
C GLY A 369 32.02 -64.30 -48.83
N LYS A 370 31.63 -65.28 -49.67
CA LYS A 370 32.01 -66.71 -49.71
C LYS A 370 31.21 -67.58 -48.73
N LYS A 371 30.62 -68.72 -49.09
CA LYS A 371 30.92 -69.69 -50.16
C LYS A 371 29.70 -70.59 -50.33
N GLY A 372 29.27 -70.83 -51.57
CA GLY A 372 28.22 -71.81 -51.85
C GLY A 372 28.70 -73.27 -51.72
N LYS A 373 27.73 -74.19 -51.68
CA LYS A 373 27.90 -75.54 -52.22
C LYS A 373 26.56 -76.08 -52.72
N LYS A 374 26.47 -76.24 -54.03
CA LYS A 374 25.53 -77.16 -54.70
C LYS A 374 25.97 -78.60 -54.40
N SER A 375 25.03 -79.42 -53.96
CA SER A 375 24.93 -80.86 -54.27
C SER A 375 23.48 -81.20 -54.03
N GLY A 376 22.75 -81.89 -54.89
CA GLY A 376 23.13 -82.92 -55.82
C GLY A 376 21.94 -83.88 -55.77
N ALA A 377 21.30 -84.08 -56.91
CA ALA A 377 20.09 -84.89 -57.02
C ALA A 377 20.37 -86.37 -56.73
N SER A 378 19.28 -87.03 -56.31
CA SER A 378 18.97 -88.45 -56.43
C SER A 378 19.88 -89.46 -55.75
N THR A 379 19.36 -90.11 -54.72
CA THR A 379 19.37 -91.58 -54.68
C THR A 379 18.07 -92.06 -54.04
N ALA A 380 17.24 -92.70 -54.85
CA ALA A 380 16.10 -93.48 -54.39
C ALA A 380 16.63 -94.64 -53.53
N VAL A 381 16.44 -94.52 -52.23
CA VAL A 381 16.39 -95.68 -51.34
C VAL A 381 14.92 -95.99 -51.15
N LYS A 382 14.56 -97.26 -51.24
CA LYS A 382 13.21 -97.79 -50.95
C LYS A 382 12.89 -97.60 -49.46
N GLY A 383 12.59 -96.35 -49.11
CA GLY A 383 12.08 -95.90 -47.83
C GLY A 383 11.10 -94.78 -48.12
N TYR A 384 9.95 -94.80 -47.46
CA TYR A 384 8.88 -93.84 -47.71
C TYR A 384 9.39 -92.40 -47.46
N ASN A 385 9.30 -91.52 -48.47
CA ASN A 385 9.83 -90.16 -48.37
C ASN A 385 8.84 -89.24 -47.62
N CYS A 386 8.99 -89.17 -46.29
CA CYS A 386 8.21 -88.32 -45.41
C CYS A 386 8.94 -86.97 -45.18
N PRO A 387 8.39 -85.82 -45.61
CA PRO A 387 8.96 -84.51 -45.32
C PRO A 387 9.12 -84.29 -43.81
N PRO A 388 10.15 -83.55 -43.35
CA PRO A 388 10.35 -83.28 -41.92
C PRO A 388 9.12 -82.70 -41.22
N SER A 389 8.34 -81.87 -41.90
CA SER A 389 7.07 -81.32 -41.38
C SER A 389 6.01 -82.39 -41.11
N VAL A 390 5.94 -83.42 -41.95
CA VAL A 390 5.00 -84.55 -41.81
C VAL A 390 5.44 -85.46 -40.66
N VAL A 391 6.76 -85.61 -40.47
CA VAL A 391 7.32 -86.31 -39.29
C VAL A 391 7.03 -85.55 -38.00
N GLU A 392 7.18 -84.22 -38.00
CA GLU A 392 6.85 -83.35 -36.87
C GLU A 392 5.35 -83.38 -36.54
N ASP A 393 4.47 -83.34 -37.55
CA ASP A 393 3.02 -83.43 -37.37
C ASP A 393 2.59 -84.81 -36.86
N CYS A 394 3.17 -85.90 -37.38
CA CYS A 394 2.97 -87.26 -36.86
C CYS A 394 3.42 -87.38 -35.40
N ALA A 395 4.61 -86.87 -35.07
CA ALA A 395 5.17 -86.89 -33.73
C ALA A 395 4.35 -86.04 -32.75
N PHE A 396 3.90 -84.85 -33.18
CA PHE A 396 3.01 -83.99 -32.41
C PHE A 396 1.69 -84.70 -32.06
N MET A 397 1.17 -85.48 -32.99
CA MET A 397 -0.03 -86.28 -32.76
C MET A 397 0.26 -87.60 -32.04
N GLY A 398 1.51 -87.95 -31.73
CA GLY A 398 1.88 -89.23 -31.10
C GLY A 398 1.54 -90.43 -31.98
N ILE A 399 1.78 -90.32 -33.29
CA ILE A 399 1.63 -91.39 -34.28
C ILE A 399 3.01 -91.63 -34.88
N ASP A 400 3.43 -92.89 -34.94
CA ASP A 400 4.71 -93.23 -35.57
C ASP A 400 4.66 -92.90 -37.07
N PRO A 401 5.68 -92.20 -37.61
CA PRO A 401 5.71 -91.85 -39.02
C PRO A 401 5.77 -93.13 -39.88
N PRO A 402 5.02 -93.21 -40.99
CA PRO A 402 5.05 -94.38 -41.85
C PRO A 402 6.46 -94.57 -42.42
N MET A 403 7.13 -95.66 -42.03
CA MET A 403 8.46 -95.99 -42.52
C MET A 403 8.40 -96.75 -43.86
N SER A 404 7.23 -97.33 -44.19
CA SER A 404 6.97 -98.03 -45.43
C SER A 404 5.61 -97.65 -46.04
N ALA A 405 5.41 -97.89 -47.34
CA ALA A 405 4.14 -97.60 -48.03
C ALA A 405 2.97 -98.49 -47.54
N GLU A 406 3.27 -99.61 -46.89
CA GLU A 406 2.27 -100.55 -46.34
C GLU A 406 1.69 -100.06 -45.00
N ASP A 407 2.42 -99.20 -44.28
CA ASP A 407 1.98 -98.65 -42.99
C ASP A 407 1.08 -97.41 -43.14
N VAL A 408 0.99 -96.86 -44.35
CA VAL A 408 0.23 -95.64 -44.65
C VAL A 408 -1.26 -95.78 -44.31
N PRO A 409 -1.98 -96.88 -44.66
CA PRO A 409 -3.39 -97.05 -44.29
C PRO A 409 -3.61 -97.09 -42.78
N GLY A 410 -2.74 -97.78 -42.03
CA GLY A 410 -2.83 -97.86 -40.57
C GLY A 410 -2.53 -96.53 -39.87
N VAL A 411 -1.67 -95.69 -40.46
CA VAL A 411 -1.46 -94.31 -40.00
C VAL A 411 -2.68 -93.44 -40.34
N ILE A 412 -3.28 -93.56 -41.53
CA ILE A 412 -4.49 -92.83 -41.92
C ILE A 412 -5.65 -93.10 -40.95
N GLU A 413 -5.91 -94.36 -40.58
CA GLU A 413 -6.97 -94.70 -39.63
C GLU A 413 -6.73 -94.07 -38.24
N LYS A 414 -5.48 -94.09 -37.76
CA LYS A 414 -5.10 -93.46 -36.49
C LYS A 414 -5.24 -91.94 -36.52
N VAL A 415 -4.92 -91.31 -37.66
CA VAL A 415 -5.09 -89.87 -37.88
C VAL A 415 -6.57 -89.49 -37.96
N GLN A 416 -7.38 -90.28 -38.67
CA GLN A 416 -8.83 -90.09 -38.76
C GLN A 416 -9.52 -90.30 -37.41
N ALA A 417 -9.10 -91.28 -36.62
CA ALA A 417 -9.62 -91.51 -35.26
C ALA A 417 -9.35 -90.29 -34.35
N LYS A 418 -8.12 -89.75 -34.36
CA LYS A 418 -7.78 -88.55 -33.58
C LYS A 418 -8.47 -87.29 -34.09
N LEU A 419 -8.62 -87.15 -35.41
CA LEU A 419 -9.36 -86.05 -36.03
C LEU A 419 -10.84 -86.08 -35.62
N ASN A 420 -11.46 -87.27 -35.55
CA ASN A 420 -12.84 -87.40 -35.11
C ASN A 420 -13.00 -87.09 -33.61
N SER A 421 -12.06 -87.51 -32.75
CA SER A 421 -12.07 -87.12 -31.32
C SER A 421 -11.87 -85.62 -31.13
N TRP A 422 -10.98 -84.98 -31.90
CA TRP A 422 -10.81 -83.53 -31.82
C TRP A 422 -12.04 -82.79 -32.32
N LYS A 423 -12.70 -83.26 -33.38
CA LYS A 423 -13.96 -82.67 -33.86
C LYS A 423 -15.12 -82.84 -32.89
N SER A 424 -15.24 -83.98 -32.19
CA SER A 424 -16.28 -84.17 -31.18
C SER A 424 -16.06 -83.29 -29.94
N ASP A 425 -14.80 -83.14 -29.53
CA ASP A 425 -14.44 -82.43 -28.31
C ASP A 425 -14.27 -80.91 -28.54
N GLN A 426 -14.14 -80.49 -29.79
CA GLN A 426 -13.96 -79.09 -30.21
C GLN A 426 -15.05 -78.18 -29.63
N ALA A 427 -16.33 -78.53 -29.75
CA ALA A 427 -17.42 -77.67 -29.26
C ALA A 427 -17.39 -77.50 -27.73
N ALA A 428 -17.18 -78.60 -26.99
CA ALA A 428 -17.14 -78.59 -25.53
C ALA A 428 -15.90 -77.85 -25.00
N GLN A 429 -14.74 -78.01 -25.64
CA GLN A 429 -13.51 -77.35 -25.23
C GLN A 429 -13.50 -75.87 -25.61
N THR A 430 -14.09 -75.49 -26.75
CA THR A 430 -14.28 -74.08 -27.13
C THR A 430 -15.17 -73.36 -26.12
N GLN A 431 -16.28 -73.98 -25.69
CA GLN A 431 -17.14 -73.41 -24.65
C GLN A 431 -16.41 -73.21 -23.32
N LYS A 432 -15.61 -74.19 -22.88
CA LYS A 432 -14.77 -74.07 -21.67
C LYS A 432 -13.73 -72.94 -21.79
N ASN A 433 -13.13 -72.76 -22.97
CA ASN A 433 -12.18 -71.68 -23.24
C ASN A 433 -12.87 -70.31 -23.21
N ILE A 434 -14.05 -70.18 -23.82
CA ILE A 434 -14.88 -68.96 -23.78
C ILE A 434 -15.28 -68.64 -22.34
N ASP A 435 -15.70 -69.62 -21.55
CA ASP A 435 -16.09 -69.40 -20.16
C ASP A 435 -14.89 -69.04 -19.26
N ALA A 436 -13.72 -69.64 -19.51
CA ALA A 436 -12.49 -69.26 -18.83
C ALA A 436 -12.03 -67.84 -19.21
N ALA A 437 -12.20 -67.44 -20.47
CA ALA A 437 -11.88 -66.08 -20.92
C ALA A 437 -12.86 -65.03 -20.36
N LYS A 438 -14.16 -65.34 -20.31
CA LYS A 438 -15.15 -64.49 -19.63
C LYS A 438 -14.83 -64.31 -18.15
N LYS A 439 -14.46 -65.39 -17.45
CA LYS A 439 -14.03 -65.31 -16.04
C LYS A 439 -12.78 -64.46 -15.86
N ARG A 440 -11.80 -64.57 -16.77
CA ARG A 440 -10.60 -63.71 -16.74
C ARG A 440 -10.91 -62.25 -17.04
N ILE A 441 -11.84 -61.96 -17.96
CA ILE A 441 -12.30 -60.58 -18.22
C ILE A 441 -12.99 -60.03 -16.97
N GLU A 442 -13.87 -60.80 -16.32
CA GLU A 442 -14.50 -60.39 -15.05
C GLU A 442 -13.48 -60.18 -13.92
N GLU A 443 -12.42 -60.98 -13.85
CA GLU A 443 -11.34 -60.81 -12.88
C GLU A 443 -10.48 -59.57 -13.19
N LEU A 444 -10.19 -59.30 -14.46
CA LEU A 444 -9.50 -58.08 -14.90
C LEU A 444 -10.34 -56.82 -14.62
N ASP A 445 -11.65 -56.88 -14.85
CA ASP A 445 -12.57 -55.77 -14.52
C ASP A 445 -12.63 -55.53 -13.00
N LYS A 446 -12.69 -56.59 -12.18
CA LYS A 446 -12.72 -56.47 -10.70
C LYS A 446 -11.40 -55.99 -10.11
N THR A 447 -10.26 -56.53 -10.56
CA THR A 447 -8.93 -56.12 -10.07
C THR A 447 -8.62 -54.67 -10.42
N ASP A 448 -9.10 -54.17 -11.56
CA ASP A 448 -8.99 -52.75 -11.94
C ASP A 448 -9.97 -51.84 -11.18
N GLU A 449 -11.17 -52.31 -10.82
CA GLU A 449 -12.09 -51.58 -9.93
C GLU A 449 -11.50 -51.42 -8.51
N GLU A 450 -10.82 -52.44 -8.00
CA GLU A 450 -10.07 -52.37 -6.75
C GLU A 450 -8.82 -51.49 -6.85
N GLY A 451 -8.11 -51.51 -7.99
CA GLY A 451 -6.95 -50.65 -8.25
C GLY A 451 -7.31 -49.17 -8.44
N THR A 452 -8.50 -48.84 -8.94
CA THR A 452 -8.97 -47.46 -9.11
C THR A 452 -9.62 -46.86 -7.86
N ASN A 453 -10.18 -47.67 -6.97
CA ASN A 453 -10.65 -47.23 -5.64
C ASN A 453 -9.54 -47.21 -4.58
N GLY A 454 -8.54 -48.09 -4.67
CA GLY A 454 -7.47 -48.21 -3.68
C GLY A 454 -6.48 -47.03 -3.66
N ASP A 455 -6.12 -46.47 -4.81
CA ASP A 455 -5.05 -45.45 -4.91
C ASP A 455 -5.55 -44.00 -4.65
N LYS A 456 -6.87 -43.81 -4.46
CA LYS A 456 -7.46 -42.53 -4.01
C LYS A 456 -7.67 -42.46 -2.50
N ALA A 457 -7.95 -43.57 -1.83
CA ALA A 457 -8.15 -43.61 -0.38
C ALA A 457 -6.81 -43.59 0.39
N ASP A 458 -5.80 -44.35 -0.06
CA ASP A 458 -4.52 -44.47 0.67
C ASP A 458 -3.63 -43.20 0.60
N LYS A 459 -3.87 -42.30 -0.36
CA LYS A 459 -3.17 -41.00 -0.43
C LYS A 459 -3.85 -39.88 0.37
N THR A 460 -5.17 -39.94 0.59
CA THR A 460 -5.86 -38.94 1.41
C THR A 460 -5.63 -39.17 2.90
N ASP A 461 -5.53 -40.43 3.33
CA ASP A 461 -5.33 -40.76 4.75
C ASP A 461 -3.89 -40.51 5.21
N LYS A 462 -2.88 -40.79 4.36
CA LYS A 462 -1.48 -40.47 4.67
C LYS A 462 -1.20 -38.96 4.74
N VAL A 463 -1.84 -38.15 3.90
CA VAL A 463 -1.70 -36.69 3.94
C VAL A 463 -2.42 -36.08 5.16
N ALA A 464 -3.53 -36.68 5.60
CA ALA A 464 -4.22 -36.26 6.83
C ALA A 464 -3.44 -36.64 8.11
N GLU A 465 -2.76 -37.79 8.13
CA GLU A 465 -1.87 -38.18 9.23
C GLU A 465 -0.62 -37.30 9.33
N ASP A 466 0.00 -36.91 8.21
CA ASP A 466 1.20 -36.05 8.25
C ASP A 466 0.87 -34.60 8.65
N LEU A 467 -0.30 -34.06 8.29
CA LEU A 467 -0.77 -32.74 8.74
C LEU A 467 -1.16 -32.70 10.22
N SER A 468 -1.69 -33.80 10.77
CA SER A 468 -2.00 -33.89 12.20
C SER A 468 -0.75 -34.08 13.06
N LYS A 469 0.29 -34.77 12.57
CA LYS A 469 1.57 -34.85 13.28
C LYS A 469 2.34 -33.54 13.27
N ALA A 470 2.35 -32.79 12.16
CA ALA A 470 3.02 -31.50 12.08
C ALA A 470 2.37 -30.40 12.96
N THR A 471 1.05 -30.42 13.13
CA THR A 471 0.33 -29.45 13.98
C THR A 471 0.42 -29.75 15.48
N ILE A 472 0.78 -30.98 15.87
CA ILE A 472 0.99 -31.36 17.27
C ILE A 472 2.43 -31.03 17.71
N SER A 473 3.42 -31.20 16.83
CA SER A 473 4.82 -30.85 17.14
C SER A 473 5.07 -29.34 17.27
N GLU A 474 4.33 -28.50 16.54
CA GLU A 474 4.50 -27.04 16.60
C GLU A 474 3.85 -26.41 17.85
N LYS A 475 3.05 -27.19 18.60
CA LYS A 475 2.38 -26.77 19.83
C LYS A 475 3.11 -27.16 21.11
N GLU A 476 4.12 -28.03 21.03
CA GLU A 476 4.99 -28.41 22.14
C GLU A 476 6.30 -27.59 22.20
N GLU A 477 6.63 -26.84 21.15
CA GLU A 477 7.83 -25.99 21.08
C GLU A 477 7.56 -24.46 21.13
N ALA A 478 6.33 -24.02 21.45
CA ALA A 478 5.95 -22.60 21.54
C ALA A 478 5.58 -22.15 22.97
#